data_AF-A0AAV4L4U5-F1
#
_entry.id   AF-A0AAV4L4U5-F1
#
_cell.length_a   1.000
_cell.length_b   1.000
_cell.length_c   1.000
_cell.angle_alpha   90.00
_cell.angle_beta   90.00
_cell.angle_gamma   90.00
#
_symmetry.space_group_name_H-M   'P 1'
#
loop_
_entity.id
_entity.type
_entity.pdbx_description
1 polymer ?
#
loop_
_entity_poly.entity_id
_entity_poly.type
_entity_poly.pdbx_seq_one_letter_code
_entity_poly.pdbx_strand_id
1 'polypeptide(L)'
;MSSFLPRYVYPALNVVPTDSEQYYIIPLQMTARWGKDHPGEATEKEKNIVSQFNIFTYDEMTKNYEPFLTDKASMYKLGDASLRNDYFKVWLSQGLKHPKSYIDAFAALESGWFAISKSPTGQPVYPYDTVGNQMTVFYKTVTNPDTTSEFINSPNDSMNDSMGRWFNYFKQIPVINITTYTAFWTWLLPMFAVYMMIRRNRVSLLLLQAVPFLLGIASLYASSTAYISRYMLFAMYLAPLLIGIISSDQE
;
A
#
# COMPACT_ATOMS: atom_id res chain seq x y z
N MET A 1 -20.75 -7.38 -4.09
CA MET A 1 -20.85 -7.69 -2.65
C MET A 1 -20.20 -6.65 -1.73
N SER A 2 -19.32 -5.75 -2.21
CA SER A 2 -18.52 -4.86 -1.35
C SER A 2 -19.27 -3.73 -0.61
N SER A 3 -20.53 -3.43 -0.96
CA SER A 3 -21.30 -2.37 -0.30
C SER A 3 -22.52 -2.84 0.51
N PHE A 4 -22.90 -4.12 0.43
CA PHE A 4 -24.05 -4.64 1.18
C PHE A 4 -23.75 -4.81 2.67
N LEU A 5 -22.63 -5.46 2.99
CA LEU A 5 -22.24 -5.68 4.39
C LEU A 5 -22.00 -4.36 5.14
N PRO A 6 -21.22 -3.38 4.60
CA PRO A 6 -21.00 -2.13 5.31
C PRO A 6 -22.25 -1.26 5.45
N ARG A 7 -23.19 -1.35 4.50
CA ARG A 7 -24.37 -0.48 4.48
C ARG A 7 -25.55 -1.01 5.26
N TYR A 8 -25.71 -2.33 5.35
CA TYR A 8 -26.90 -2.95 5.94
C TYR A 8 -26.60 -3.82 7.16
N VAL A 9 -25.47 -4.52 7.19
CA VAL A 9 -25.13 -5.45 8.29
C VAL A 9 -24.37 -4.73 9.40
N TYR A 10 -23.41 -3.87 9.06
CA TYR A 10 -22.59 -3.17 10.05
C TYR A 10 -23.39 -2.23 10.96
N PRO A 11 -24.36 -1.43 10.45
CA PRO A 11 -25.22 -0.63 11.31
C PRO A 11 -26.08 -1.49 12.24
N ALA A 12 -26.60 -2.62 11.75
CA ALA A 12 -27.39 -3.55 12.56
C ALA A 12 -26.59 -4.19 13.70
N LEU A 13 -25.26 -4.31 13.54
CA LEU A 13 -24.35 -4.83 14.55
C LEU A 13 -23.65 -3.72 15.37
N ASN A 14 -24.04 -2.45 15.19
CA ASN A 14 -23.38 -1.30 15.81
C ASN A 14 -21.86 -1.25 15.58
N VAL A 15 -21.40 -1.72 14.42
CA VAL A 15 -20.00 -1.62 14.02
C VAL A 15 -19.69 -0.16 13.69
N VAL A 16 -18.68 0.39 14.36
CA VAL A 16 -18.22 1.76 14.09
C VAL A 16 -17.75 1.86 12.63
N PRO A 17 -18.30 2.78 11.83
CA PRO A 17 -17.90 2.93 10.45
C PRO A 17 -16.42 3.34 10.35
N THR A 18 -15.72 2.80 9.36
CA THR A 18 -14.32 3.15 9.10
C THR A 18 -14.20 4.61 8.68
N ASP A 19 -13.12 5.28 9.10
CA ASP A 19 -12.85 6.67 8.77
C ASP A 19 -12.74 6.87 7.26
N SER A 20 -13.73 7.54 6.67
CA SER A 20 -13.77 7.92 5.24
C SER A 20 -12.58 8.80 4.82
N GLU A 21 -11.81 9.29 5.78
CA GLU A 21 -10.63 10.12 5.61
C GLU A 21 -9.48 9.35 4.95
N GLN A 22 -9.47 8.01 5.08
CA GLN A 22 -8.48 7.13 4.45
C GLN A 22 -8.42 7.25 2.92
N TYR A 23 -9.55 7.57 2.27
CA TYR A 23 -9.60 7.71 0.81
C TYR A 23 -8.76 8.88 0.29
N TYR A 24 -8.42 9.84 1.15
CA TYR A 24 -7.70 11.06 0.76
C TYR A 24 -6.20 10.98 0.93
N ILE A 25 -5.67 9.91 1.54
CA ILE A 25 -4.24 9.75 1.80
C ILE A 25 -3.43 9.80 0.50
N ILE A 26 -3.79 8.99 -0.50
CA ILE A 26 -3.10 8.96 -1.79
C ILE A 26 -3.26 10.31 -2.53
N PRO A 27 -4.47 10.89 -2.66
CA PRO A 27 -4.62 12.23 -3.22
C PRO A 27 -3.78 13.31 -2.54
N LEU A 28 -3.75 13.34 -1.20
CA LEU A 28 -2.95 14.31 -0.45
C LEU A 28 -1.45 14.10 -0.68
N GLN A 29 -1.01 12.84 -0.78
CA GLN A 29 0.37 12.49 -1.13
C GLN A 29 0.75 12.97 -2.54
N MET A 30 -0.16 12.85 -3.51
CA MET A 30 0.01 13.38 -4.87
C MET A 30 0.11 14.91 -4.87
N THR A 31 -0.77 15.59 -4.14
CA THR A 31 -0.76 17.06 -3.96
C THR A 31 0.55 17.54 -3.33
N ALA A 32 1.04 16.83 -2.29
CA ALA A 32 2.30 17.15 -1.63
C ALA A 32 3.50 17.00 -2.59
N ARG A 33 3.54 15.92 -3.38
CA ARG A 33 4.57 15.74 -4.42
C ARG A 33 4.51 16.83 -5.47
N TRP A 34 3.31 17.16 -5.95
CA TRP A 34 3.12 18.21 -6.95
C TRP A 34 3.66 19.55 -6.47
N GLY A 35 3.35 19.96 -5.24
CA GLY A 35 3.86 21.23 -4.71
C GLY A 35 5.37 21.24 -4.45
N LYS A 36 5.96 20.06 -4.15
CA LYS A 36 7.42 19.90 -4.06
C LYS A 36 8.10 20.01 -5.42
N ASP A 37 7.53 19.39 -6.46
CA ASP A 37 8.10 19.41 -7.81
C ASP A 37 7.90 20.77 -8.52
N HIS A 38 6.84 21.51 -8.15
CA HIS A 38 6.41 22.76 -8.79
C HIS A 38 6.25 23.91 -7.80
N PRO A 39 7.33 24.36 -7.14
CA PRO A 39 7.25 25.40 -6.12
C PRO A 39 6.73 26.72 -6.71
N GLY A 40 5.72 27.30 -6.08
CA GLY A 40 5.14 28.59 -6.47
C GLY A 40 4.08 28.52 -7.57
N GLU A 41 3.80 27.35 -8.15
CA GLU A 41 2.77 27.22 -9.18
C GLU A 41 1.34 27.14 -8.62
N ALA A 42 1.18 26.80 -7.34
CA ALA A 42 -0.13 26.81 -6.67
C ALA A 42 -0.57 28.24 -6.36
N THR A 43 -1.81 28.55 -6.72
CA THR A 43 -2.47 29.80 -6.34
C THR A 43 -2.78 29.84 -4.86
N GLU A 44 -2.88 31.05 -4.29
CA GLU A 44 -3.25 31.22 -2.87
C GLU A 44 -4.62 30.61 -2.54
N LYS A 45 -5.55 30.59 -3.50
CA LYS A 45 -6.85 29.92 -3.33
C LYS A 45 -6.69 28.41 -3.18
N GLU A 46 -5.88 27.78 -4.02
CA GLU A 46 -5.61 26.34 -3.96
C GLU A 46 -4.92 25.97 -2.64
N LYS A 47 -3.88 26.72 -2.26
CA LYS A 47 -3.17 26.49 -0.98
C LYS A 47 -4.12 26.59 0.21
N ASN A 48 -5.02 27.56 0.21
CA ASN A 48 -5.98 27.74 1.30
C ASN A 48 -6.99 26.57 1.36
N ILE A 49 -7.53 26.14 0.22
CA ILE A 49 -8.44 24.97 0.17
C ILE A 49 -7.74 23.72 0.73
N VAL A 50 -6.50 23.45 0.29
CA VAL A 50 -5.75 22.28 0.75
C VAL A 50 -5.43 22.37 2.24
N SER A 51 -5.02 23.55 2.72
CA SER A 51 -4.65 23.78 4.12
C SER A 51 -5.83 23.70 5.08
N GLN A 52 -7.05 24.04 4.64
CA GLN A 52 -8.26 23.85 5.44
C GLN A 52 -8.77 22.40 5.36
N PHE A 53 -8.64 21.76 4.21
CA PHE A 53 -9.09 20.38 4.01
C PHE A 53 -8.24 19.38 4.80
N ASN A 54 -6.92 19.57 4.84
CA ASN A 54 -5.98 18.70 5.54
C ASN A 54 -5.65 19.25 6.95
N ILE A 55 -5.05 18.42 7.80
CA ILE A 55 -4.54 18.87 9.10
C ILE A 55 -3.18 19.59 8.99
N PHE A 56 -2.46 19.37 7.88
CA PHE A 56 -1.22 20.06 7.56
C PHE A 56 -1.51 21.14 6.53
N THR A 57 -0.84 22.27 6.67
CA THR A 57 -0.88 23.31 5.64
C THR A 57 -0.24 22.81 4.33
N TYR A 58 -0.60 23.47 3.23
CA TYR A 58 -0.02 23.18 1.91
C TYR A 58 1.52 23.26 1.93
N ASP A 59 2.08 24.25 2.61
CA ASP A 59 3.53 24.44 2.67
C ASP A 59 4.19 23.38 3.58
N GLU A 60 3.55 22.96 4.67
CA GLU A 60 4.05 21.88 5.52
C GLU A 60 4.07 20.54 4.80
N MET A 61 2.97 20.15 4.13
CA MET A 61 2.89 18.86 3.45
C MET A 61 3.88 18.76 2.28
N THR A 62 4.09 19.86 1.55
CA THR A 62 5.02 19.89 0.40
C THR A 62 6.48 19.87 0.86
N LYS A 63 6.81 20.65 1.90
CA LYS A 63 8.15 20.66 2.50
C LYS A 63 8.52 19.32 3.11
N ASN A 64 7.59 18.67 3.81
CA ASN A 64 7.83 17.43 4.54
C ASN A 64 7.53 16.17 3.70
N TYR A 65 7.25 16.32 2.40
CA TYR A 65 6.92 15.20 1.53
C TYR A 65 8.03 14.15 1.50
N GLU A 66 7.64 12.92 1.79
CA GLU A 66 8.44 11.70 1.70
C GLU A 66 7.82 10.78 0.65
N PRO A 67 8.58 10.26 -0.34
CA PRO A 67 8.01 9.46 -1.42
C PRO A 67 7.25 8.19 -0.99
N PHE A 68 7.58 7.71 0.20
CA PHE A 68 7.30 6.36 0.68
C PHE A 68 6.40 6.33 1.92
N LEU A 69 6.25 7.47 2.59
CA LEU A 69 5.48 7.59 3.83
C LEU A 69 4.48 8.73 3.70
N THR A 70 3.24 8.45 4.09
CA THR A 70 2.15 9.42 3.99
C THR A 70 2.00 10.26 5.24
N ASP A 71 2.47 9.77 6.39
CA ASP A 71 2.23 10.37 7.72
C ASP A 71 2.69 11.83 7.83
N LYS A 72 3.71 12.23 7.06
CA LYS A 72 4.23 13.60 7.03
C LYS A 72 3.41 14.57 6.18
N ALA A 73 2.53 14.05 5.32
CA ALA A 73 1.67 14.83 4.42
C ALA A 73 0.17 14.65 4.73
N SER A 74 -0.21 13.57 5.42
CA SER A 74 -1.59 13.22 5.79
C SER A 74 -1.57 12.29 6.99
N MET A 75 -2.40 12.52 8.01
CA MET A 75 -2.45 11.69 9.22
C MET A 75 -3.86 11.19 9.51
N TYR A 76 -4.41 10.36 8.60
CA TYR A 76 -5.71 9.66 8.74
C TYR A 76 -6.90 10.53 9.21
N LYS A 77 -6.77 11.85 9.17
CA LYS A 77 -7.66 12.85 9.74
C LYS A 77 -7.69 14.07 8.85
N LEU A 78 -8.88 14.64 8.65
CA LEU A 78 -9.07 15.86 7.88
C LEU A 78 -9.26 17.07 8.82
N GLY A 79 -8.94 18.26 8.31
CA GLY A 79 -9.24 19.53 8.98
C GLY A 79 -10.73 19.84 8.84
N ASP A 80 -11.15 20.14 7.60
CA ASP A 80 -12.55 20.37 7.23
C ASP A 80 -12.99 19.44 6.09
N ALA A 81 -13.67 18.36 6.46
CA ALA A 81 -14.21 17.39 5.52
C ALA A 81 -15.38 17.95 4.66
N SER A 82 -15.91 19.14 4.94
CA SER A 82 -16.92 19.77 4.07
C SER A 82 -16.32 20.23 2.74
N LEU A 83 -15.01 20.50 2.70
CA LEU A 83 -14.28 20.98 1.52
C LEU A 83 -13.90 19.87 0.52
N ARG A 84 -14.36 18.63 0.69
CA ARG A 84 -14.03 17.50 -0.21
C ARG A 84 -14.18 17.82 -1.70
N ASN A 85 -15.26 18.49 -2.08
CA ASN A 85 -15.53 18.81 -3.48
C ASN A 85 -14.59 19.89 -4.01
N ASP A 86 -14.22 20.87 -3.18
CA ASP A 86 -13.32 21.93 -3.59
C ASP A 86 -11.88 21.43 -3.63
N TYR A 87 -11.47 20.61 -2.66
CA TYR A 87 -10.20 19.90 -2.70
C TYR A 87 -10.10 19.00 -3.95
N PHE A 88 -11.15 18.25 -4.30
CA PHE A 88 -11.13 17.42 -5.50
C PHE A 88 -10.92 18.23 -6.78
N LYS A 89 -11.49 19.44 -6.88
CA LYS A 89 -11.24 20.34 -8.03
C LYS A 89 -9.78 20.78 -8.08
N VAL A 90 -9.17 21.13 -6.93
CA VAL A 90 -7.76 21.48 -6.85
C VAL A 90 -6.89 20.29 -7.26
N TRP A 91 -7.14 19.12 -6.68
CA TRP A 91 -6.42 17.88 -6.98
C TRP A 91 -6.53 17.52 -8.47
N LEU A 92 -7.70 17.65 -9.09
CA LEU A 92 -7.87 17.39 -10.51
C LEU A 92 -7.13 18.43 -11.36
N SER A 93 -7.21 19.71 -11.01
CA SER A 93 -6.55 20.78 -11.75
C SER A 93 -5.03 20.65 -11.72
N GLN A 94 -4.45 20.35 -10.56
CA GLN A 94 -3.02 20.12 -10.39
C GLN A 94 -2.56 18.88 -11.16
N GLY A 95 -3.31 17.78 -11.04
CA GLY A 95 -3.02 16.52 -11.75
C GLY A 95 -3.07 16.65 -13.27
N LEU A 96 -4.00 17.45 -13.81
CA LEU A 96 -4.05 17.72 -15.26
C LEU A 96 -2.91 18.62 -15.72
N LYS A 97 -2.46 19.56 -14.87
CA LYS A 97 -1.35 20.47 -15.20
C LYS A 97 0.00 19.76 -15.24
N HIS A 98 0.28 18.92 -14.24
CA HIS A 98 1.52 18.13 -14.14
C HIS A 98 1.23 16.67 -13.78
N PRO A 99 0.76 15.86 -14.75
CA PRO A 99 0.37 14.47 -14.50
C PRO A 99 1.54 13.59 -14.07
N LYS A 100 2.76 13.93 -14.49
CA LYS A 100 3.97 13.19 -14.12
C LYS A 100 4.17 13.15 -12.61
N SER A 101 3.94 14.26 -11.90
CA SER A 101 4.15 14.34 -10.45
C SER A 101 3.18 13.44 -9.69
N TYR A 102 1.97 13.22 -10.23
CA TYR A 102 0.99 12.28 -9.67
C TYR A 102 1.38 10.82 -9.93
N ILE A 103 1.84 10.51 -11.15
CA ILE A 103 2.35 9.19 -11.50
C ILE A 103 3.55 8.83 -10.63
N ASP A 104 4.51 9.76 -10.50
CA ASP A 104 5.70 9.58 -9.66
C ASP A 104 5.33 9.41 -8.19
N ALA A 105 4.37 10.20 -7.67
CA ALA A 105 3.89 10.07 -6.29
C ALA A 105 3.26 8.71 -6.03
N PHE A 106 2.36 8.27 -6.91
CA PHE A 106 1.69 6.98 -6.79
C PHE A 106 2.67 5.82 -6.93
N ALA A 107 3.52 5.86 -7.95
CA ALA A 107 4.52 4.82 -8.19
C ALA A 107 5.52 4.74 -7.05
N ALA A 108 5.96 5.87 -6.48
CA ALA A 108 6.84 5.86 -5.32
C ALA A 108 6.13 5.26 -4.10
N LEU A 109 4.91 5.71 -3.79
CA LEU A 109 4.16 5.24 -2.64
C LEU A 109 3.88 3.73 -2.71
N GLU A 110 3.45 3.25 -3.88
CA GLU A 110 3.08 1.84 -4.10
C GLU A 110 4.28 0.96 -4.51
N SER A 111 5.48 1.52 -4.61
CA SER A 111 6.69 0.80 -5.05
C SER A 111 6.98 -0.45 -4.22
N GLY A 112 6.57 -0.47 -2.95
CA GLY A 112 6.70 -1.66 -2.09
C GLY A 112 6.00 -2.92 -2.63
N TRP A 113 5.01 -2.77 -3.53
CA TRP A 113 4.31 -3.91 -4.15
C TRP A 113 4.97 -4.44 -5.43
N PHE A 114 5.88 -3.71 -6.07
CA PHE A 114 6.45 -4.16 -7.35
C PHE A 114 7.96 -3.99 -7.47
N ALA A 115 8.59 -3.18 -6.60
CA ALA A 115 10.03 -3.01 -6.57
C ALA A 115 10.71 -4.20 -5.88
N ILE A 116 11.84 -4.64 -6.46
CA ILE A 116 12.70 -5.70 -5.90
C ILE A 116 13.59 -5.12 -4.79
N SER A 117 13.86 -3.82 -4.80
CA SER A 117 14.67 -3.13 -3.79
C SER A 117 13.87 -2.04 -3.10
N LYS A 118 14.19 -1.77 -1.83
CA LYS A 118 13.63 -0.67 -1.06
C LYS A 118 14.72 0.04 -0.25
N SER A 119 14.41 1.24 0.24
CA SER A 119 15.25 1.92 1.22
C SER A 119 15.34 1.12 2.53
N PRO A 120 16.52 0.93 3.13
CA PRO A 120 16.67 0.26 4.42
C PRO A 120 16.00 1.02 5.56
N THR A 121 16.06 2.35 5.51
CA THR A 121 15.31 3.25 6.38
C THR A 121 13.99 3.61 5.70
N GLY A 122 12.88 3.70 6.45
CA GLY A 122 11.61 4.24 5.91
C GLY A 122 11.72 5.68 5.38
N GLN A 123 12.85 6.34 5.62
CA GLN A 123 13.21 7.66 5.13
C GLN A 123 14.52 7.56 4.32
N PRO A 124 14.44 7.53 2.98
CA PRO A 124 15.61 7.41 2.11
C PRO A 124 16.39 8.73 2.10
N VAL A 125 17.67 8.70 2.49
CA VAL A 125 18.58 9.86 2.40
C VAL A 125 19.52 9.64 1.22
N TYR A 126 19.77 10.67 0.40
CA TYR A 126 20.75 10.59 -0.68
C TYR A 126 22.18 10.57 -0.10
N PRO A 127 23.09 9.66 -0.55
CA PRO A 127 22.90 8.63 -1.58
C PRO A 127 22.01 7.48 -1.11
N TYR A 128 21.08 7.04 -1.97
CA TYR A 128 20.07 6.07 -1.61
C TYR A 128 20.65 4.65 -1.49
N ASP A 129 20.93 4.23 -0.25
CA ASP A 129 21.16 2.83 0.04
C ASP A 129 19.90 2.01 -0.25
N THR A 130 20.08 0.79 -0.75
CA THR A 130 18.97 -0.12 -1.03
C THR A 130 19.23 -1.51 -0.48
N VAL A 131 18.16 -2.13 -0.01
CA VAL A 131 18.12 -3.52 0.42
C VAL A 131 17.06 -4.28 -0.37
N GLY A 132 17.10 -5.60 -0.36
CA GLY A 132 16.04 -6.41 -0.95
C GLY A 132 14.69 -6.07 -0.30
N ASN A 133 13.67 -5.83 -1.12
CA ASN A 133 12.28 -5.68 -0.69
C ASN A 133 11.67 -7.05 -0.39
N GLN A 134 12.25 -7.69 0.62
CA GLN A 134 11.81 -8.96 1.16
C GLN A 134 10.82 -8.72 2.30
N MET A 135 9.89 -9.65 2.47
CA MET A 135 8.90 -9.62 3.53
C MET A 135 9.57 -9.58 4.91
N THR A 136 8.96 -8.83 5.82
CA THR A 136 9.38 -8.77 7.23
C THR A 136 8.44 -9.65 8.04
N VAL A 137 9.00 -10.65 8.72
CA VAL A 137 8.25 -11.51 9.65
C VAL A 137 8.52 -11.01 11.06
N PHE A 138 7.45 -10.64 11.77
CA PHE A 138 7.55 -10.32 13.19
C PHE A 138 7.49 -11.64 13.98
N TYR A 139 8.64 -12.05 14.48
CA TYR A 139 8.79 -13.22 15.37
C TYR A 139 8.77 -12.81 16.84
N LYS A 140 8.53 -11.54 17.16
CA LYS A 140 8.48 -11.01 18.53
C LYS A 140 7.18 -10.26 18.74
N THR A 141 6.55 -10.49 19.88
CA THR A 141 5.41 -9.69 20.32
C THR A 141 5.96 -8.38 20.89
N VAL A 142 5.58 -7.26 20.27
CA VAL A 142 5.82 -5.93 20.84
C VAL A 142 4.48 -5.46 21.42
N THR A 143 4.38 -5.45 22.74
CA THR A 143 3.22 -4.89 23.44
C THR A 143 3.48 -3.43 23.76
N ASN A 144 2.42 -2.63 23.74
CA ASN A 144 2.52 -1.27 24.25
C ASN A 144 2.59 -1.35 25.79
N PRO A 145 3.65 -0.80 26.42
CA PRO A 145 3.83 -0.85 27.87
C PRO A 145 2.64 -0.33 28.66
N ASP A 146 1.86 0.60 28.09
CA ASP A 146 0.80 1.31 28.80
C ASP A 146 -0.60 0.70 28.59
N THR A 147 -0.73 -0.40 27.85
CA THR A 147 -2.06 -0.99 27.54
C THR A 147 -2.11 -2.51 27.49
N THR A 148 -1.18 -3.15 26.77
CA THR A 148 -1.28 -4.58 26.41
C THR A 148 -0.24 -5.46 27.10
N SER A 149 0.80 -4.84 27.66
CA SER A 149 1.84 -5.50 28.46
C SER A 149 1.28 -6.18 29.73
N GLU A 150 0.26 -5.59 30.35
CA GLU A 150 -0.36 -6.11 31.57
C GLU A 150 -1.17 -7.40 31.34
N PHE A 151 -1.69 -7.59 30.12
CA PHE A 151 -2.56 -8.72 29.76
C PHE A 151 -1.85 -9.80 28.94
N ILE A 152 -0.75 -9.46 28.27
CA ILE A 152 0.00 -10.35 27.39
C ILE A 152 1.41 -10.51 27.94
N ASN A 153 1.60 -11.53 28.78
CA ASN A 153 2.93 -12.05 29.10
C ASN A 153 3.44 -12.84 27.89
N SER A 154 4.08 -12.16 26.95
CA SER A 154 4.81 -12.78 25.84
C SER A 154 6.31 -12.57 26.07
N PRO A 155 6.99 -13.41 26.87
CA PRO A 155 8.43 -13.35 26.95
C PRO A 155 8.99 -13.60 25.54
N ASN A 156 9.90 -12.73 25.10
CA ASN A 156 10.73 -13.04 23.94
C ASN A 156 11.56 -14.27 24.28
N ASP A 157 11.14 -15.42 23.78
CA ASP A 157 11.80 -16.69 24.06
C ASP A 157 12.86 -17.03 22.99
N SER A 158 13.69 -18.01 23.33
CA SER A 158 14.74 -18.52 22.44
C SER A 158 14.19 -19.11 21.12
N MET A 159 12.91 -19.47 21.08
CA MET A 159 12.26 -20.06 19.91
C MET A 159 11.93 -18.99 18.88
N ASN A 160 11.41 -17.85 19.31
CA ASN A 160 11.20 -16.66 18.49
C ASN A 160 12.51 -16.17 17.84
N ASP A 161 13.60 -16.11 18.61
CA ASP A 161 14.92 -15.75 18.08
C ASP A 161 15.43 -16.79 17.07
N SER A 162 15.16 -18.07 17.31
CA SER A 162 15.50 -19.14 16.38
C SER A 162 14.73 -19.02 15.07
N MET A 163 13.43 -18.76 15.11
CA MET A 163 12.61 -18.50 13.92
C MET A 163 13.13 -17.31 13.11
N GLY A 164 13.50 -16.21 13.79
CA GLY A 164 14.12 -15.05 13.15
C GLY A 164 15.41 -15.41 12.41
N ARG A 165 16.29 -16.21 13.02
CA ARG A 165 17.52 -16.69 12.37
C ARG A 165 17.22 -17.56 11.15
N TRP A 166 16.33 -18.55 11.28
CA TRP A 166 15.94 -19.44 10.18
C TRP A 166 15.38 -18.65 8.99
N PHE A 167 14.49 -17.71 9.24
CA PHE A 167 13.92 -16.88 8.19
C PHE A 167 14.98 -15.98 7.52
N ASN A 168 15.92 -15.44 8.30
CA ASN A 168 17.04 -14.66 7.76
C ASN A 168 17.97 -15.51 6.88
N TYR A 169 18.24 -16.76 7.23
CA TYR A 169 18.97 -17.68 6.36
C TYR A 169 18.20 -17.97 5.06
N PHE A 170 16.90 -18.24 5.17
CA PHE A 170 16.04 -18.51 4.00
C PHE A 170 16.05 -17.37 2.98
N LYS A 171 16.06 -16.11 3.44
CA LYS A 171 16.18 -14.91 2.60
C LYS A 171 17.50 -14.81 1.81
N GLN A 172 18.54 -15.54 2.22
CA GLN A 172 19.88 -15.47 1.61
C GLN A 172 20.13 -16.60 0.61
N ILE A 173 19.31 -17.66 0.60
CA ILE A 173 19.51 -18.79 -0.31
C ILE A 173 19.09 -18.37 -1.74
N PRO A 174 20.00 -18.39 -2.73
CA PRO A 174 19.67 -18.04 -4.11
C PRO A 174 18.51 -18.87 -4.66
N VAL A 175 17.70 -18.28 -5.54
CA VAL A 175 16.49 -18.87 -6.14
C VAL A 175 15.35 -19.05 -5.14
N ILE A 176 15.61 -19.66 -3.97
CA ILE A 176 14.62 -19.82 -2.91
C ILE A 176 14.17 -18.46 -2.38
N ASN A 177 15.10 -17.53 -2.24
CA ASN A 177 14.83 -16.17 -1.77
C ASN A 177 13.82 -15.41 -2.64
N ILE A 178 13.58 -15.79 -3.90
CA ILE A 178 12.57 -15.15 -4.77
C ILE A 178 11.20 -15.16 -4.08
N THR A 179 10.85 -16.25 -3.41
CA THR A 179 9.58 -16.41 -2.68
C THR A 179 9.48 -15.50 -1.45
N THR A 180 10.58 -14.89 -1.02
CA THR A 180 10.60 -13.92 0.09
C THR A 180 10.38 -12.48 -0.37
N TYR A 181 10.43 -12.19 -1.67
CA TYR A 181 10.19 -10.85 -2.19
C TYR A 181 8.70 -10.55 -2.28
N THR A 182 8.32 -9.35 -1.84
CA THR A 182 6.93 -8.87 -1.94
C THR A 182 6.47 -8.86 -3.41
N ALA A 183 7.30 -8.27 -4.29
CA ALA A 183 7.02 -8.15 -5.71
C ALA A 183 6.79 -9.50 -6.43
N PHE A 184 7.32 -10.61 -5.91
CA PHE A 184 7.06 -11.92 -6.50
C PHE A 184 5.57 -12.27 -6.43
N TRP A 185 4.96 -12.07 -5.26
CA TRP A 185 3.56 -12.42 -5.00
C TRP A 185 2.58 -11.39 -5.55
N THR A 186 2.93 -10.11 -5.49
CA THR A 186 2.02 -9.00 -5.81
C THR A 186 2.17 -8.46 -7.23
N TRP A 187 3.23 -8.85 -7.94
CA TRP A 187 3.50 -8.37 -9.30
C TRP A 187 3.89 -9.49 -10.28
N LEU A 188 4.98 -10.21 -10.03
CA LEU A 188 5.53 -11.18 -10.99
C LEU A 188 4.59 -12.36 -11.24
N LEU A 189 4.08 -12.99 -10.19
CA LEU A 189 3.14 -14.11 -10.30
C LEU A 189 1.81 -13.69 -10.98
N PRO A 190 1.15 -12.58 -10.58
CA PRO A 190 -0.01 -12.06 -11.30
C PRO A 190 0.27 -11.75 -12.78
N MET A 191 1.41 -11.13 -13.10
CA MET A 191 1.76 -10.80 -14.50
C MET A 191 2.01 -12.06 -15.33
N PHE A 192 2.69 -13.05 -14.76
CA PHE A 192 2.88 -14.35 -15.38
C PHE A 192 1.54 -15.07 -15.60
N ALA A 193 0.63 -14.99 -14.63
CA ALA A 193 -0.73 -15.51 -14.76
C ALA A 193 -1.48 -14.88 -15.93
N VAL A 194 -1.48 -13.54 -16.02
CA VAL A 194 -2.10 -12.80 -17.12
C VAL A 194 -1.49 -13.18 -18.47
N TYR A 195 -0.17 -13.25 -18.55
CA TYR A 195 0.53 -13.69 -19.77
C TYR A 195 0.08 -15.10 -20.20
N MET A 196 -0.01 -16.06 -19.27
CA MET A 196 -0.49 -17.41 -19.57
C MET A 196 -1.95 -17.42 -20.00
N MET A 197 -2.82 -16.63 -19.36
CA MET A 197 -4.23 -16.51 -19.75
C MET A 197 -4.38 -15.98 -21.19
N ILE A 198 -3.58 -14.97 -21.56
CA ILE A 198 -3.54 -14.40 -22.92
C ILE A 198 -3.07 -15.46 -23.93
N ARG A 199 -1.98 -16.18 -23.63
CA ARG A 199 -1.44 -17.24 -24.49
C ARG A 199 -2.44 -18.36 -24.77
N ARG A 200 -3.38 -18.62 -23.85
CA ARG A 200 -4.37 -19.71 -23.97
C ARG A 200 -5.67 -19.29 -24.67
N ASN A 201 -5.83 -18.02 -25.06
CA ASN A 201 -7.04 -17.47 -25.71
C ASN A 201 -8.36 -17.73 -24.93
N ARG A 202 -8.27 -17.99 -23.60
CA ARG A 202 -9.41 -18.19 -22.67
C ARG A 202 -9.45 -17.08 -21.63
N VAL A 203 -8.99 -15.87 -22.00
CA VAL A 203 -8.80 -14.73 -21.11
C VAL A 203 -10.07 -14.41 -20.33
N SER A 204 -11.24 -14.40 -20.96
CA SER A 204 -12.51 -14.08 -20.30
C SER A 204 -12.89 -15.06 -19.18
N LEU A 205 -12.75 -16.37 -19.41
CA LEU A 205 -13.07 -17.40 -18.43
C LEU A 205 -12.06 -17.44 -17.27
N LEU A 206 -10.77 -17.37 -17.60
CA LEU A 206 -9.70 -17.43 -16.60
C LEU A 206 -9.64 -16.15 -15.77
N LEU A 207 -9.92 -14.98 -16.36
CA LEU A 207 -10.07 -13.73 -15.60
C LEU A 207 -11.23 -13.81 -14.62
N LEU A 208 -12.38 -14.39 -15.02
CA LEU A 208 -13.54 -14.57 -14.13
C LEU A 208 -13.18 -15.42 -12.90
N GLN A 209 -12.42 -16.51 -13.10
CA GLN A 209 -11.97 -17.38 -12.01
C GLN A 209 -10.90 -16.70 -11.13
N ALA A 210 -10.06 -15.85 -11.72
CA ALA A 210 -9.04 -15.09 -11.02
C ALA A 210 -9.58 -13.82 -10.32
N VAL A 211 -10.87 -13.49 -10.45
CA VAL A 211 -11.47 -12.26 -9.88
C VAL A 211 -11.12 -12.07 -8.39
N PRO A 212 -11.26 -13.05 -7.49
CA PRO A 212 -10.94 -12.85 -6.08
C PRO A 212 -9.47 -12.47 -5.85
N PHE A 213 -8.56 -13.09 -6.59
CA PHE A 213 -7.13 -12.79 -6.53
C PHE A 213 -6.83 -11.40 -7.09
N LEU A 214 -7.36 -11.06 -8.26
CA LEU A 214 -7.15 -9.76 -8.91
C LEU A 214 -7.75 -8.60 -8.10
N LEU A 215 -8.93 -8.80 -7.48
CA LEU A 215 -9.52 -7.82 -6.57
C LEU A 215 -8.67 -7.63 -5.31
N GLY A 216 -8.08 -8.71 -4.78
CA GLY A 216 -7.12 -8.62 -3.69
C GLY A 216 -5.86 -7.85 -4.10
N ILE A 217 -5.29 -8.13 -5.28
CA ILE A 217 -4.15 -7.37 -5.80
C ILE A 217 -4.53 -5.89 -5.97
N ALA A 218 -5.70 -5.59 -6.53
CA ALA A 218 -6.18 -4.22 -6.71
C ALA A 218 -6.38 -3.50 -5.37
N SER A 219 -6.81 -4.20 -4.31
CA SER A 219 -6.99 -3.59 -2.99
C SER A 219 -5.67 -3.16 -2.33
N LEU A 220 -4.55 -3.79 -2.69
CA LEU A 220 -3.22 -3.37 -2.23
C LEU A 220 -2.91 -1.93 -2.66
N TYR A 221 -3.18 -1.60 -3.93
CA TYR A 221 -2.96 -0.28 -4.52
C TYR A 221 -3.99 0.78 -4.09
N ALA A 222 -5.09 0.37 -3.45
CA ALA A 222 -6.08 1.27 -2.90
C ALA A 222 -5.70 1.76 -1.50
N SER A 223 -4.62 1.23 -0.92
CA SER A 223 -4.18 1.51 0.44
C SER A 223 -2.71 1.89 0.44
N SER A 224 -2.32 2.93 1.18
CA SER A 224 -0.93 3.39 1.33
C SER A 224 -0.10 2.45 2.24
N THR A 225 -0.17 1.14 1.98
CA THR A 225 0.35 0.10 2.88
C THR A 225 1.51 -0.71 2.29
N ALA A 226 2.07 -0.26 1.16
CA ALA A 226 3.16 -0.91 0.42
C ALA A 226 4.40 -1.27 1.26
N TYR A 227 4.60 -0.62 2.40
CA TYR A 227 5.68 -0.91 3.35
C TYR A 227 5.46 -2.14 4.23
N ILE A 228 4.23 -2.67 4.30
CA ILE A 228 3.84 -3.69 5.26
C ILE A 228 3.41 -4.97 4.52
N SER A 229 4.31 -5.95 4.48
CA SER A 229 4.11 -7.22 3.75
C SER A 229 2.92 -8.07 4.20
N ARG A 230 2.29 -7.77 5.35
CA ARG A 230 1.14 -8.57 5.83
C ARG A 230 -0.11 -8.42 4.95
N TYR A 231 -0.27 -7.30 4.25
CA TYR A 231 -1.46 -7.09 3.42
C TYR A 231 -1.46 -7.98 2.17
N MET A 232 -0.30 -8.47 1.72
CA MET A 232 -0.20 -9.39 0.57
C MET A 232 -0.43 -10.87 0.91
N LEU A 233 -0.66 -11.24 2.18
CA LEU A 233 -0.76 -12.65 2.60
C LEU A 233 -1.84 -13.43 1.83
N PHE A 234 -2.95 -12.77 1.44
CA PHE A 234 -3.97 -13.40 0.60
C PHE A 234 -3.38 -13.91 -0.73
N ALA A 235 -2.42 -13.19 -1.32
CA ALA A 235 -1.81 -13.56 -2.59
C ALA A 235 -1.00 -14.86 -2.43
N MET A 236 -0.35 -15.05 -1.28
CA MET A 236 0.37 -16.29 -0.96
C MET A 236 -0.60 -17.47 -0.79
N TYR A 237 -1.71 -17.27 -0.08
CA TYR A 237 -2.70 -18.34 0.14
C TYR A 237 -3.46 -18.72 -1.13
N LEU A 238 -3.73 -17.74 -2.01
CA LEU A 238 -4.46 -17.96 -3.26
C LEU A 238 -3.56 -18.33 -4.44
N ALA A 239 -2.22 -18.20 -4.31
CA ALA A 239 -1.28 -18.54 -5.38
C ALA A 239 -1.41 -19.99 -5.89
N PRO A 240 -1.53 -21.03 -5.03
CA PRO A 240 -1.73 -22.40 -5.52
C PRO A 240 -3.02 -22.55 -6.33
N LEU A 241 -4.09 -21.85 -5.94
CA LEU A 241 -5.35 -21.84 -6.68
C LEU A 241 -5.19 -21.13 -8.03
N LEU A 242 -4.50 -19.98 -8.06
CA LEU A 242 -4.21 -19.26 -9.30
C LEU A 242 -3.38 -20.12 -10.26
N ILE A 243 -2.32 -20.77 -9.76
CA ILE A 243 -1.50 -21.71 -10.53
C ILE A 243 -2.37 -22.86 -11.04
N GLY A 244 -3.22 -23.43 -10.18
CA GLY A 244 -4.19 -24.46 -10.53
C GLY A 244 -5.14 -24.05 -11.64
N ILE A 245 -5.69 -22.84 -11.59
CA ILE A 245 -6.54 -22.27 -12.65
C ILE A 245 -5.78 -22.20 -13.98
N ILE A 246 -4.55 -21.68 -13.94
CA ILE A 246 -3.71 -21.52 -15.13
C ILE A 246 -3.24 -22.87 -15.68
N SER A 247 -3.07 -23.90 -14.83
CA SER A 247 -2.66 -25.24 -15.20
C SER A 247 -3.82 -26.17 -15.56
N SER A 248 -5.04 -25.90 -15.07
CA SER A 248 -6.23 -26.71 -15.35
C SER A 248 -6.54 -26.75 -16.84
N ASP A 249 -7.16 -27.85 -17.28
CA ASP A 249 -6.67 -28.64 -18.41
C ASP A 249 -6.46 -27.98 -19.78
N GLN A 250 -5.46 -28.56 -20.44
CA GLN A 250 -5.09 -28.51 -21.84
C GLN A 250 -5.92 -29.49 -22.69
N GLU A 251 -7.23 -29.57 -22.44
CA GLU A 251 -8.18 -30.26 -23.33
C GLU A 251 -9.02 -29.25 -24.13
#